data_AF-A0A922Y519-F1
#
_entry.id   AF-A0A922Y519-F1
#
_cell.length_a   1.000
_cell.length_b   1.000
_cell.length_c   1.000
_cell.angle_alpha   90.00
_cell.angle_beta   90.00
_cell.angle_gamma   90.00
#
_symmetry.space_group_name_H-M   'P 1'
#
loop_
_entity.id
_entity.type
_entity.pdbx_description
1 polymer ?
#
loop_
_entity_poly.entity_id
_entity_poly.type
_entity_poly.pdbx_seq_one_letter_code
_entity_poly.pdbx_strand_id
1 'polypeptide(L)'
;MQMIRIAVVVAALIGATVSIAAERLPNFPKGTSYREARRSLIGLGYTPVKLPDADKCYEGDDRCQGRPEMASCSGTGLGYCLFVWKSKQDTLIEVITVGESENTVSSVRCRANCR
;
A
#
# COMPACT_ATOMS: atom_id res chain seq x y z
N MET A 1 -60.22 13.10 -34.22
CA MET A 1 -59.47 14.27 -33.74
C MET A 1 -58.85 13.89 -32.40
N GLN A 2 -57.58 13.49 -32.39
CA GLN A 2 -56.93 12.82 -31.25
C GLN A 2 -56.10 13.85 -30.48
N MET A 3 -56.46 14.10 -29.23
CA MET A 3 -55.78 15.03 -28.33
C MET A 3 -54.44 14.42 -27.89
N ILE A 4 -53.33 14.96 -28.39
CA ILE A 4 -51.96 14.59 -27.98
C ILE A 4 -51.72 15.18 -26.59
N ARG A 5 -51.57 14.30 -25.58
CA ARG A 5 -51.10 14.68 -24.25
C ARG A 5 -49.57 14.80 -24.30
N ILE A 6 -49.06 16.02 -24.26
CA ILE A 6 -47.62 16.31 -24.19
C ILE A 6 -47.16 15.92 -22.79
N ALA A 7 -46.46 14.79 -22.66
CA ALA A 7 -45.73 14.44 -21.45
C ALA A 7 -44.39 15.20 -21.45
N VAL A 8 -44.28 16.21 -20.59
CA VAL A 8 -43.02 16.91 -20.33
C VAL A 8 -42.15 15.98 -19.48
N VAL A 9 -41.19 15.29 -20.12
CA VAL A 9 -40.18 14.49 -19.42
C VAL A 9 -39.09 15.44 -18.94
N VAL A 10 -39.15 15.83 -17.66
CA VAL A 10 -38.07 16.55 -16.99
C VAL A 10 -36.93 15.57 -16.74
N ALA A 11 -35.95 15.55 -17.63
CA ALA A 11 -34.72 14.77 -17.46
C ALA A 11 -33.81 15.46 -16.42
N ALA A 12 -33.94 15.06 -15.15
CA ALA A 12 -33.03 15.47 -14.10
C ALA A 12 -31.67 14.74 -14.27
N LEU A 13 -30.69 15.43 -14.85
CA LEU A 13 -29.29 15.00 -14.91
C LEU A 13 -28.68 15.05 -13.50
N ILE A 14 -28.80 13.95 -12.77
CA ILE A 14 -28.10 13.76 -11.48
C ILE A 14 -26.63 13.47 -11.82
N GLY A 15 -25.79 14.50 -11.80
CA GLY A 15 -24.35 14.35 -11.90
C GLY A 15 -23.82 13.62 -10.67
N ALA A 16 -23.44 12.35 -10.83
CA ALA A 16 -22.77 11.60 -9.77
C ALA A 16 -21.34 12.16 -9.60
N THR A 17 -21.11 12.90 -8.52
CA THR A 17 -19.77 13.28 -8.10
C THR A 17 -19.09 12.04 -7.52
N VAL A 18 -18.12 11.49 -8.25
CA VAL A 18 -17.26 10.43 -7.72
C VAL A 18 -16.25 11.11 -6.77
N SER A 19 -16.55 11.09 -5.48
CA SER A 19 -15.60 11.52 -4.45
C SER A 19 -14.42 10.55 -4.41
N ILE A 20 -13.28 10.97 -4.96
CA ILE A 20 -12.01 10.27 -4.77
C ILE A 20 -11.55 10.61 -3.35
N ALA A 21 -11.86 9.75 -2.39
CA ALA A 21 -11.30 9.88 -1.04
C ALA A 21 -9.79 9.69 -1.12
N ALA A 22 -9.05 10.61 -0.51
CA ALA A 22 -7.61 10.48 -0.31
C ALA A 22 -7.30 9.17 0.42
N GLU A 23 -6.44 8.32 -0.14
CA GLU A 23 -6.09 7.04 0.49
C GLU A 23 -5.14 7.33 1.65
N ARG A 24 -5.67 7.26 2.88
CA ARG A 24 -4.87 7.46 4.07
C ARG A 24 -3.87 6.32 4.21
N LEU A 25 -2.57 6.65 4.22
CA LEU A 25 -1.51 5.67 4.42
C LEU A 25 -1.74 4.87 5.72
N PRO A 26 -1.46 3.55 5.71
CA PRO A 26 -1.54 2.75 6.91
C PRO A 26 -0.56 3.27 7.95
N ASN A 27 -0.99 3.27 9.22
CA ASN A 27 -0.18 3.61 10.36
C ASN A 27 0.00 2.36 11.22
N PHE A 28 1.20 2.18 11.77
CA PHE A 28 1.52 1.09 12.68
C PHE A 28 1.92 1.67 14.05
N PRO A 29 1.39 1.12 15.15
CA PRO A 29 1.88 1.45 16.48
C PRO A 29 3.40 1.29 16.58
N LYS A 30 4.03 2.08 17.47
CA LYS A 30 5.47 1.94 17.73
C LYS A 30 5.77 0.50 18.17
N GLY A 31 6.84 -0.06 17.62
CA GLY A 31 7.30 -1.42 17.93
C GLY A 31 6.55 -2.52 17.19
N THR A 32 5.59 -2.22 16.29
CA THR A 32 4.97 -3.25 15.45
C THR A 32 6.04 -3.97 14.62
N SER A 33 6.12 -5.28 14.75
CA SER A 33 7.04 -6.09 13.95
C SER A 33 6.67 -6.04 12.47
N TYR A 34 7.66 -6.17 11.58
CA TYR A 34 7.36 -6.21 10.15
C TYR A 34 6.46 -7.40 9.79
N ARG A 35 6.60 -8.54 10.48
CA ARG A 35 5.75 -9.72 10.31
C ARG A 35 4.27 -9.40 10.53
N GLU A 36 3.96 -8.65 11.59
CA GLU A 36 2.59 -8.22 11.88
C GLU A 36 2.12 -7.16 10.88
N ALA A 37 2.95 -6.17 10.57
CA ALA A 37 2.63 -5.14 9.59
C ALA A 37 2.29 -5.74 8.23
N ARG A 38 3.11 -6.70 7.76
CA ARG A 38 2.89 -7.47 6.54
C ARG A 38 1.54 -8.17 6.52
N ARG A 39 1.19 -8.87 7.61
CA ARG A 39 -0.11 -9.54 7.74
C ARG A 39 -1.26 -8.54 7.67
N SER A 40 -1.13 -7.39 8.32
CA SER A 40 -2.13 -6.32 8.29
C SER A 40 -2.30 -5.72 6.89
N LEU A 41 -1.21 -5.47 6.17
CA LEU A 41 -1.24 -4.96 4.79
C LEU A 41 -1.97 -5.91 3.85
N ILE A 42 -1.66 -7.20 3.92
CA ILE A 42 -2.37 -8.25 3.16
C ILE A 42 -3.86 -8.24 3.51
N GLY A 43 -4.21 -8.15 4.80
CA GLY A 43 -5.60 -8.07 5.26
C GLY A 43 -6.34 -6.83 4.76
N LEU A 44 -5.65 -5.70 4.62
CA LEU A 44 -6.17 -4.46 4.03
C LEU A 44 -6.25 -4.51 2.49
N GLY A 45 -5.74 -5.58 1.88
CA GLY A 45 -5.78 -5.78 0.43
C GLY A 45 -4.59 -5.18 -0.32
N TYR A 46 -3.51 -4.82 0.38
CA TYR A 46 -2.24 -4.49 -0.25
C TYR A 46 -1.57 -5.76 -0.79
N THR A 47 -0.88 -5.62 -1.91
CA THR A 47 -0.15 -6.70 -2.58
C THR A 47 1.36 -6.44 -2.54
N PRO A 48 2.19 -7.47 -2.28
CA PRO A 48 3.64 -7.37 -2.37
C PRO A 48 4.10 -6.93 -3.77
N VAL A 49 5.01 -5.96 -3.85
CA VAL A 49 5.59 -5.52 -5.14
C VAL A 49 7.06 -5.92 -5.20
N LYS A 50 7.38 -6.82 -6.13
CA LYS A 50 8.77 -7.11 -6.47
C LYS A 50 9.29 -6.08 -7.47
N LEU A 51 10.22 -5.24 -7.02
CA LEU A 51 10.87 -4.29 -7.91
C LEU A 51 11.88 -4.99 -8.84
N PRO A 52 12.06 -4.52 -10.09
CA PRO A 52 13.07 -5.06 -11.01
C PRO A 52 14.51 -4.92 -10.51
N ASP A 53 14.78 -3.85 -9.77
CA ASP A 53 16.06 -3.44 -9.20
C ASP A 53 16.19 -3.77 -7.70
N ALA A 54 15.34 -4.66 -7.18
CA ALA A 54 15.43 -5.10 -5.79
C ALA A 54 16.76 -5.80 -5.50
N ASP A 55 17.32 -5.51 -4.33
CA ASP A 55 18.52 -6.18 -3.82
C ASP A 55 18.30 -7.69 -3.66
N LYS A 56 19.41 -8.43 -3.58
CA LYS A 56 19.37 -9.85 -3.21
C LYS A 56 19.19 -9.98 -1.70
N CYS A 57 18.21 -10.78 -1.30
CA CYS A 57 18.15 -11.29 0.06
C CYS A 57 19.20 -12.38 0.23
N TYR A 58 20.15 -12.20 1.15
CA TYR A 58 21.18 -13.19 1.43
C TYR A 58 20.62 -14.37 2.24
N GLU A 59 21.23 -15.54 2.07
CA GLU A 59 20.89 -16.72 2.84
C GLU A 59 21.12 -16.46 4.35
N GLY A 60 20.15 -16.83 5.18
CA GLY A 60 20.15 -16.58 6.62
C GLY A 60 19.55 -15.24 7.06
N ASP A 61 19.16 -14.35 6.15
CA ASP A 61 18.51 -13.08 6.51
C ASP A 61 16.98 -13.19 6.61
N ASP A 62 16.50 -13.56 7.79
CA ASP A 62 15.06 -13.74 8.09
C ASP A 62 14.20 -12.48 7.87
N ARG A 63 14.83 -11.30 7.80
CA ARG A 63 14.12 -10.03 7.56
C ARG A 63 13.51 -10.01 6.16
N CYS A 64 14.22 -10.55 5.18
CA CYS A 64 13.85 -10.50 3.77
C CYS A 64 13.48 -11.85 3.15
N GLN A 65 13.80 -12.98 3.79
CA GLN A 65 13.53 -14.29 3.23
C GLN A 65 12.03 -14.54 2.98
N GLY A 66 11.71 -14.99 1.76
CA GLY A 66 10.33 -15.24 1.33
C GLY A 66 9.49 -13.97 1.20
N ARG A 67 10.11 -12.80 1.07
CA ARG A 67 9.43 -11.50 1.02
C ARG A 67 9.69 -10.82 -0.32
N PRO A 68 8.87 -11.11 -1.36
CA PRO A 68 9.06 -10.52 -2.69
C PRO A 68 8.91 -9.00 -2.69
N GLU A 69 8.25 -8.42 -1.68
CA GLU A 69 8.14 -6.98 -1.50
C GLU A 69 9.44 -6.30 -1.03
N MET A 70 10.47 -7.05 -0.63
CA MET A 70 11.74 -6.45 -0.21
C MET A 70 12.42 -5.79 -1.40
N ALA A 71 12.72 -4.50 -1.25
CA ALA A 71 13.48 -3.73 -2.23
C ALA A 71 14.95 -3.62 -1.84
N SER A 72 15.25 -3.37 -0.55
CA SER A 72 16.61 -3.29 -0.04
C SER A 72 16.67 -3.61 1.45
N CYS A 73 17.76 -4.20 1.91
CA CYS A 73 18.08 -4.37 3.33
C CYS A 73 19.56 -4.01 3.59
N SER A 74 19.82 -3.24 4.64
CA SER A 74 21.16 -2.84 5.07
C SER A 74 21.63 -3.68 6.28
N GLY A 75 22.89 -4.09 6.27
CA GLY A 75 23.58 -4.72 7.41
C GLY A 75 24.55 -3.79 8.15
N THR A 76 24.30 -2.47 8.15
CA THR A 76 25.24 -1.47 8.73
C THR A 76 25.05 -1.23 10.24
N GLY A 77 24.38 -2.12 10.97
CA GLY A 77 24.19 -2.05 12.42
C GLY A 77 22.85 -1.46 12.88
N LEU A 78 22.09 -0.83 11.98
CA LEU A 78 20.71 -0.38 12.24
C LEU A 78 19.64 -1.29 11.61
N GLY A 79 20.06 -2.21 10.74
CA GLY A 79 19.18 -3.20 10.11
C GLY A 79 18.01 -2.63 9.34
N TYR A 80 18.22 -1.54 8.57
CA TYR A 80 17.14 -0.95 7.79
C TYR A 80 16.70 -1.89 6.67
N CYS A 81 15.41 -2.09 6.52
CA CYS A 81 14.84 -2.68 5.31
C CYS A 81 13.75 -1.79 4.73
N LEU A 82 13.62 -1.82 3.40
CA LEU A 82 12.59 -1.14 2.64
C LEU A 82 11.74 -2.19 1.91
N PHE A 83 10.42 -2.10 2.10
CA PHE A 83 9.46 -3.02 1.49
C PHE A 83 8.39 -2.25 0.71
N VAL A 84 8.08 -2.69 -0.51
CA VAL A 84 7.18 -1.97 -1.43
C VAL A 84 5.86 -2.70 -1.59
N TRP A 85 4.78 -1.95 -1.43
CA TRP A 85 3.42 -2.48 -1.44
C TRP A 85 2.52 -1.67 -2.36
N LYS A 86 1.55 -2.35 -2.98
CA LYS A 86 0.53 -1.72 -3.82
C LYS A 86 -0.87 -1.91 -3.25
N SER A 87 -1.62 -0.84 -3.08
CA SER A 87 -3.03 -0.89 -2.67
C SER A 87 -3.94 -1.34 -3.81
N LYS A 88 -5.24 -1.52 -3.51
CA LYS A 88 -6.27 -1.81 -4.53
C LYS A 88 -6.54 -0.62 -5.46
N GLN A 89 -6.15 0.58 -5.04
CA GLN A 89 -6.32 1.83 -5.80
C GLN A 89 -5.04 2.25 -6.53
N ASP A 90 -4.08 1.32 -6.68
CA ASP A 90 -2.77 1.53 -7.30
C ASP A 90 -1.87 2.56 -6.59
N THR A 91 -2.13 2.84 -5.30
CA THR A 91 -1.20 3.56 -4.41
C THR A 91 0.01 2.68 -4.14
N LEU A 92 1.21 3.22 -4.36
CA LEU A 92 2.47 2.56 -3.99
C LEU A 92 3.01 3.19 -2.71
N ILE A 93 3.32 2.34 -1.74
CA ILE A 93 3.88 2.75 -0.45
C ILE A 93 5.18 2.00 -0.16
N GLU A 94 6.00 2.60 0.68
CA GLU A 94 7.19 1.99 1.26
C GLU A 94 6.98 1.81 2.74
N VAL A 95 7.26 0.62 3.24
CA VAL A 95 7.35 0.32 4.66
C VAL A 95 8.83 0.22 4.99
N ILE A 96 9.30 1.12 5.84
CA ILE A 96 10.69 1.16 6.29
C ILE A 96 10.74 0.57 7.69
N THR A 97 11.65 -0.37 7.91
CA THR A 97 11.84 -1.04 9.20
C THR A 97 13.25 -0.83 9.72
N VAL A 98 13.47 -1.05 11.01
CA VAL A 98 14.80 -1.07 11.65
C VAL A 98 14.93 -2.34 12.49
N GLY A 99 16.16 -2.86 12.62
CA GLY A 99 16.49 -4.03 13.45
C GLY A 99 17.19 -5.15 12.67
N GLU A 100 18.22 -5.76 13.26
CA GLU A 100 19.06 -6.76 12.57
C GLU A 100 18.49 -8.19 12.61
N SER A 101 17.75 -8.57 13.66
CA SER A 101 17.14 -9.91 13.79
C SER A 101 15.63 -9.86 13.76
N GLU A 102 15.03 -8.93 14.51
CA GLU A 102 13.60 -8.68 14.52
C GLU A 102 13.36 -7.22 14.14
N ASN A 103 12.92 -7.00 12.90
CA ASN A 103 12.72 -5.65 12.41
C ASN A 103 11.31 -5.13 12.74
N THR A 104 11.26 -3.88 13.19
CA THR A 104 10.01 -3.18 13.54
C THR A 104 9.79 -2.02 12.58
N VAL A 105 8.52 -1.67 12.34
CA VAL A 105 8.18 -0.56 11.44
C VAL A 105 8.64 0.76 12.04
N SER A 106 9.45 1.48 11.27
CA SER A 106 9.91 2.83 11.57
C SER A 106 8.99 3.88 10.95
N SER A 107 8.63 3.68 9.69
CA SER A 107 7.77 4.61 8.95
C SER A 107 7.09 3.95 7.76
N VAL A 108 6.01 4.59 7.31
CA VAL A 108 5.37 4.32 6.03
C VAL A 108 5.47 5.59 5.20
N ARG A 109 5.94 5.47 3.96
CA ARG A 109 6.09 6.58 3.02
C ARG A 109 5.25 6.36 1.78
N CYS A 110 4.78 7.47 1.23
CA CYS A 110 4.24 7.46 -0.13
C CYS A 110 5.38 7.25 -1.12
N ARG A 111 5.21 6.33 -2.06
CA ARG A 111 6.10 6.17 -3.22
C ARG A 111 5.48 6.76 -4.48
N ALA A 112 4.22 6.45 -4.76
CA ALA A 112 3.48 6.98 -5.90
C ALA A 112 1.96 6.89 -5.70
N ASN A 113 1.21 7.72 -6.42
CA ASN A 113 -0.25 7.70 -6.48
C ASN A 113 -1.00 7.85 -5.15
N CYS A 114 -0.36 8.30 -4.08
CA CYS A 114 -1.06 8.62 -2.84
C CYS A 114 -1.86 9.90 -3.07
N ARG A 115 -3.18 9.77 -3.06
CA ARG A 115 -4.14 10.86 -3.23
C ARG A 115 -4.69 11.28 -1.89
#